data_AF-A0A971A2N8-F1
#
_entry.id   AF-A0A971A2N8-F1
#
_cell.length_a   1.000
_cell.length_b   1.000
_cell.length_c   1.000
_cell.angle_alpha   90.00
_cell.angle_beta   90.00
_cell.angle_gamma   90.00
#
_symmetry.space_group_name_H-M   'P 1'
#
loop_
_entity.id
_entity.type
_entity.pdbx_description
1 polymer ?
#
loop_
_entity_poly.entity_id
_entity_poly.type
_entity_poly.pdbx_seq_one_letter_code
_entity_poly.pdbx_strand_id
1 'polypeptide(L)'
;MDKKSRQHGFSLLETLLAVSTLAVGMVFVAGTFMGGIYFTSLSTERTIAAVAADEAFAKIRLYGLDPNDPNLTTDTFVAYDELATVAADEFLYPSVAEDIARQYSWMALCRRMGVDSRLVQVTVFVGRHTGNDTRYWVRASDALEQGALPRPVRVTIVRETGAADDEVSIVDAVASDGIEENAFVNDGAILVDDATGQIYRVLQRYSDPSNRIQLDRPWDGGEIGGSAETEIWVVPPSVAGGRSPLVGVYQQVMRF
;
A
#
# COMPACT_ATOMS: atom_id res chain seq x y z
N MET A 1 -54.22 -58.15 15.59
CA MET A 1 -53.50 -58.39 14.33
C MET A 1 -52.59 -57.19 14.10
N ASP A 2 -51.33 -57.29 14.52
CA ASP A 2 -50.36 -56.22 14.34
C ASP A 2 -49.81 -56.23 12.91
N LYS A 3 -50.08 -55.16 12.17
CA LYS A 3 -49.47 -54.90 10.86
C LYS A 3 -48.03 -54.46 11.08
N LYS A 4 -47.07 -55.34 10.78
CA LYS A 4 -45.65 -55.03 10.77
C LYS A 4 -45.35 -54.02 9.66
N SER A 5 -44.91 -52.81 10.03
CA SER A 5 -44.50 -51.77 9.09
C SER A 5 -43.29 -52.25 8.26
N ARG A 6 -43.45 -52.32 6.94
CA ARG A 6 -42.33 -52.57 6.00
C ARG A 6 -41.56 -51.26 5.84
N GLN A 7 -40.36 -51.19 6.39
CA GLN A 7 -39.44 -50.10 6.14
C GLN A 7 -38.86 -50.25 4.72
N HIS A 8 -39.23 -49.35 3.81
CA HIS A 8 -38.55 -49.23 2.52
C HIS A 8 -37.19 -48.56 2.75
N GLY A 9 -36.10 -49.27 2.42
CA GLY A 9 -34.76 -48.68 2.40
C GLY A 9 -34.65 -47.65 1.27
N PHE A 10 -33.84 -46.61 1.49
CA PHE A 10 -33.58 -45.57 0.49
C PHE A 10 -32.98 -46.16 -0.79
N SER A 11 -33.41 -45.65 -1.93
CA SER A 11 -32.81 -46.00 -3.22
C SER A 11 -31.36 -45.49 -3.29
N LEU A 12 -30.51 -46.18 -4.04
CA LEU A 12 -29.14 -45.74 -4.34
C LEU A 12 -29.14 -44.31 -4.91
N LEU A 13 -30.11 -44.00 -5.77
CA LEU A 13 -30.24 -42.70 -6.41
C LEU A 13 -30.60 -41.59 -5.41
N GLU A 14 -31.49 -41.87 -4.45
CA GLU A 14 -31.82 -40.91 -3.38
C GLU A 14 -30.62 -40.65 -2.47
N THR A 15 -29.87 -41.70 -2.14
CA THR A 15 -28.64 -41.58 -1.34
C THR A 15 -27.59 -40.75 -2.08
N LEU A 16 -27.40 -40.99 -3.39
CA LEU A 16 -26.44 -40.23 -4.22
C LEU A 16 -26.86 -38.76 -4.38
N LEU A 17 -28.16 -38.47 -4.51
CA LEU A 17 -28.66 -37.09 -4.53
C LEU A 17 -28.45 -36.39 -3.18
N ALA A 18 -28.71 -37.08 -2.06
CA ALA A 18 -28.47 -36.54 -0.72
C ALA A 18 -26.98 -36.26 -0.48
N VAL A 19 -26.09 -37.16 -0.87
CA VAL A 19 -24.64 -36.95 -0.76
C VAL A 19 -24.17 -35.81 -1.66
N SER A 20 -24.71 -35.68 -2.87
CA SER A 20 -24.35 -34.60 -3.81
C SER A 20 -24.78 -33.23 -3.29
N THR A 21 -26.01 -33.10 -2.78
CA THR A 21 -26.50 -31.85 -2.19
C THR A 21 -25.72 -31.46 -0.94
N LEU A 22 -25.38 -32.44 -0.10
CA LEU A 22 -24.52 -32.24 1.07
C LEU A 22 -23.10 -31.79 0.66
N ALA A 23 -22.50 -32.41 -0.36
CA ALA A 23 -21.18 -32.05 -0.85
C ALA A 23 -21.15 -30.61 -1.41
N VAL A 24 -22.13 -30.23 -2.22
CA VAL A 24 -22.26 -28.86 -2.73
C VAL A 24 -22.46 -27.86 -1.58
N GLY A 25 -23.29 -28.21 -0.59
CA GLY A 25 -23.48 -27.39 0.60
C GLY A 25 -22.20 -27.17 1.40
N MET A 26 -21.40 -28.22 1.61
CA MET A 26 -20.12 -28.12 2.31
C MET A 26 -19.10 -27.25 1.56
N VAL A 27 -19.00 -27.39 0.23
CA VAL A 27 -18.11 -26.55 -0.59
C VAL A 27 -18.51 -25.08 -0.51
N PHE A 28 -19.81 -24.78 -0.54
CA PHE A 28 -20.30 -23.41 -0.39
C PHE A 28 -19.96 -22.81 0.99
N VAL A 29 -20.15 -23.57 2.06
CA VAL A 29 -19.78 -23.14 3.42
C VAL A 29 -18.28 -22.92 3.54
N ALA A 30 -17.46 -23.82 2.99
CA ALA A 30 -16.00 -23.69 3.02
C ALA A 30 -15.52 -22.43 2.27
N GLY A 31 -16.07 -22.17 1.08
CA GLY A 31 -15.73 -20.99 0.28
C GLY A 31 -16.14 -19.68 0.95
N THR A 32 -17.36 -19.59 1.46
CA THR A 32 -17.87 -18.38 2.14
C THR A 32 -17.16 -18.11 3.45
N PHE A 33 -16.80 -19.15 4.22
CA PHE A 33 -16.05 -19.01 5.46
C PHE A 33 -14.64 -18.43 5.22
N MET A 34 -13.90 -18.97 4.24
CA MET A 34 -12.57 -18.46 3.89
C MET A 34 -12.61 -17.02 3.39
N GLY A 35 -13.58 -16.69 2.54
CA GLY A 35 -13.81 -15.31 2.09
C GLY A 35 -14.12 -14.37 3.28
N GLY A 36 -14.96 -14.83 4.21
CA GLY A 36 -15.28 -14.09 5.44
C GLY A 36 -14.05 -13.78 6.29
N ILE A 37 -13.16 -14.76 6.51
CA ILE A 37 -11.90 -14.56 7.25
C ILE A 37 -11.03 -13.52 6.53
N TYR A 38 -10.86 -13.65 5.22
CA TYR A 38 -10.02 -12.74 4.44
C TYR A 38 -10.51 -11.28 4.52
N PHE A 39 -11.80 -11.04 4.26
CA PHE A 39 -12.35 -9.69 4.32
C PHE A 39 -12.37 -9.11 5.74
N THR A 40 -12.61 -9.95 6.76
CA THR A 40 -12.53 -9.53 8.16
C THR A 40 -11.11 -9.11 8.53
N SER A 41 -10.09 -9.88 8.11
CA SER A 41 -8.69 -9.53 8.33
C SER A 41 -8.32 -8.21 7.64
N LEU A 42 -8.70 -8.04 6.36
CA LEU A 42 -8.44 -6.82 5.60
C LEU A 42 -9.13 -5.60 6.23
N SER A 43 -10.38 -5.76 6.67
CA SER A 43 -11.13 -4.68 7.33
C SER A 43 -10.52 -4.32 8.69
N THR A 44 -10.03 -5.31 9.43
CA THR A 44 -9.36 -5.10 10.72
C THR A 44 -8.04 -4.35 10.50
N GLU A 45 -7.23 -4.76 9.52
CA GLU A 45 -5.97 -4.09 9.15
C GLU A 45 -6.22 -2.62 8.79
N ARG A 46 -7.23 -2.31 7.97
CA ARG A 46 -7.57 -0.93 7.60
C ARG A 46 -8.04 -0.08 8.77
N THR A 47 -8.76 -0.69 9.72
CA THR A 47 -9.21 -0.01 10.94
C THR A 47 -8.02 0.32 11.84
N ILE A 48 -7.08 -0.62 12.00
CA ILE A 48 -5.84 -0.39 12.74
C ILE A 48 -4.99 0.68 12.05
N ALA A 49 -4.89 0.63 10.72
CA ALA A 49 -4.11 1.60 9.97
C ALA A 49 -4.65 3.02 10.10
N ALA A 50 -5.97 3.21 10.17
CA ALA A 50 -6.56 4.52 10.42
C ALA A 50 -6.15 5.06 11.81
N VAL A 51 -6.20 4.22 12.84
CA VAL A 51 -5.79 4.61 14.20
C VAL A 51 -4.28 4.89 14.27
N ALA A 52 -3.46 4.06 13.59
CA ALA A 52 -2.02 4.27 13.50
C ALA A 52 -1.68 5.57 12.77
N ALA A 53 -2.44 5.94 11.74
CA ALA A 53 -2.29 7.22 11.05
C ALA A 53 -2.67 8.40 11.94
N ASP A 54 -3.75 8.30 12.73
CA ASP A 54 -4.12 9.33 13.70
C ASP A 54 -3.02 9.54 14.76
N GLU A 55 -2.41 8.45 15.24
CA GLU A 55 -1.25 8.51 16.13
C GLU A 55 -0.04 9.16 15.45
N ALA A 56 0.29 8.76 14.22
CA ALA A 56 1.36 9.35 13.43
C ALA A 56 1.18 10.85 13.25
N PHE A 57 -0.03 11.30 12.90
CA PHE A 57 -0.35 12.71 12.77
C PHE A 57 -0.21 13.47 14.10
N ALA A 58 -0.60 12.85 15.22
CA ALA A 58 -0.38 13.43 16.54
C ALA A 58 1.11 13.54 16.88
N LYS A 59 1.92 12.53 16.55
CA LYS A 59 3.38 12.56 16.75
C LYS A 59 4.04 13.64 15.91
N ILE A 60 3.67 13.77 14.63
CA ILE A 60 4.20 14.81 13.75
C ILE A 60 3.90 16.21 14.31
N ARG A 61 2.72 16.42 14.92
CA ARG A 61 2.41 17.68 15.62
C ARG A 61 3.21 17.88 16.90
N LEU A 62 3.54 16.80 17.61
CA LEU A 62 4.26 16.84 18.88
C LEU A 62 5.76 17.12 18.69
N TYR A 63 6.40 16.35 17.81
CA TYR A 63 7.81 16.57 17.45
C TYR A 63 7.98 17.82 16.58
N GLY A 64 6.92 18.21 15.87
CA GLY A 64 6.92 19.36 14.99
C GLY A 64 7.72 19.11 13.72
N LEU A 65 7.79 20.17 12.92
CA LEU A 65 8.71 20.35 11.80
C LEU A 65 9.05 21.83 11.75
N ASP A 66 10.21 22.21 11.21
CA ASP A 66 10.49 23.61 10.90
C ASP A 66 9.81 23.97 9.57
N PRO A 67 8.77 24.83 9.56
CA PRO A 67 8.15 25.26 8.31
C PRO A 67 9.07 26.14 7.45
N ASN A 68 10.26 26.51 7.92
CA ASN A 68 11.29 27.19 7.12
C ASN A 68 12.44 26.25 6.72
N ASP A 69 12.32 24.94 6.96
CA ASP A 69 13.34 23.98 6.54
C ASP A 69 13.60 24.11 5.03
N PRO A 70 14.87 24.23 4.60
CA PRO A 70 15.22 24.43 3.19
C PRO A 70 14.82 23.25 2.30
N ASN A 71 14.66 22.05 2.85
CA ASN A 71 14.22 20.88 2.12
C ASN A 71 12.70 20.89 1.89
N LEU A 72 11.93 21.59 2.73
CA LEU A 72 10.48 21.62 2.63
C LEU A 72 10.02 22.60 1.53
N THR A 73 9.89 22.09 0.30
CA THR A 73 9.47 22.88 -0.88
C THR A 73 7.96 22.75 -1.18
N THR A 74 7.48 23.50 -2.18
CA THR A 74 6.07 23.43 -2.66
C THR A 74 5.84 22.37 -3.72
N ASP A 75 6.91 21.95 -4.38
CA ASP A 75 6.84 21.24 -5.66
C ASP A 75 7.16 19.76 -5.50
N THR A 76 7.78 19.36 -4.38
CA THR A 76 8.16 17.98 -4.09
C THR A 76 7.86 17.60 -2.65
N PHE A 77 7.63 16.31 -2.41
CA PHE A 77 7.54 15.78 -1.04
C PHE A 77 8.92 15.42 -0.49
N VAL A 78 9.08 15.61 0.80
CA VAL A 78 10.26 15.17 1.57
C VAL A 78 9.83 14.22 2.67
N ALA A 79 10.64 13.21 2.93
CA ALA A 79 10.37 12.25 4.01
C ALA A 79 10.49 12.92 5.38
N TYR A 80 9.56 12.62 6.28
CA TYR A 80 9.50 13.28 7.59
C TYR A 80 10.72 13.01 8.47
N ASP A 81 11.37 11.85 8.33
CA ASP A 81 12.60 11.51 9.04
C ASP A 81 13.82 12.31 8.59
N GLU A 82 13.74 12.99 7.45
CA GLU A 82 14.75 13.97 7.01
C GLU A 82 14.49 15.37 7.58
N LEU A 83 13.24 15.68 7.95
CA LEU A 83 12.82 16.99 8.46
C LEU A 83 12.82 17.07 9.99
N ALA A 84 12.64 15.94 10.67
CA ALA A 84 12.56 15.88 12.13
C ALA A 84 13.37 14.70 12.68
N THR A 85 14.15 14.96 13.72
CA THR A 85 14.87 13.91 14.44
C THR A 85 13.94 13.19 15.40
N VAL A 86 13.46 12.02 14.98
CA VAL A 86 12.58 11.16 15.77
C VAL A 86 13.25 9.79 15.97
N ALA A 87 13.10 9.20 17.15
CA ALA A 87 13.67 7.88 17.43
C ALA A 87 13.01 6.79 16.57
N ALA A 88 13.78 5.77 16.17
CA ALA A 88 13.31 4.78 15.20
C ALA A 88 12.09 3.96 15.68
N ASP A 89 11.95 3.79 16.99
CA ASP A 89 10.83 3.10 17.63
C ASP A 89 9.53 3.90 17.61
N GLU A 90 9.59 5.23 17.47
CA GLU A 90 8.40 6.08 17.36
C GLU A 90 7.66 5.91 16.04
N PHE A 91 8.31 5.34 15.02
CA PHE A 91 7.67 4.98 13.75
C PHE A 91 6.88 3.66 13.85
N LEU A 92 6.90 2.97 15.00
CA LEU A 92 6.16 1.74 15.24
C LEU A 92 4.82 2.02 15.92
N TYR A 93 3.85 1.16 15.63
CA TYR A 93 2.52 1.17 16.24
C TYR A 93 2.13 -0.22 16.77
N PRO A 94 1.56 -0.30 17.99
CA PRO A 94 1.28 0.80 18.92
C PRO A 94 2.53 1.31 19.66
N SER A 95 2.67 2.62 19.86
CA SER A 95 3.82 3.21 20.56
C SER A 95 4.04 2.67 21.98
N VAL A 96 2.94 2.51 22.73
CA VAL A 96 2.96 2.12 24.15
C VAL A 96 3.08 0.61 24.38
N ALA A 97 3.09 -0.19 23.32
CA ALA A 97 3.12 -1.65 23.44
C ALA A 97 4.57 -2.18 23.46
N GLU A 98 4.75 -3.35 24.08
CA GLU A 98 6.00 -4.12 23.98
C GLU A 98 6.27 -4.54 22.52
N ASP A 99 7.53 -4.76 22.16
CA ASP A 99 7.97 -4.96 20.77
C ASP A 99 7.20 -6.05 20.01
N ILE A 100 6.76 -7.11 20.70
CA ILE A 100 6.03 -8.24 20.10
C ILE A 100 4.63 -7.84 19.59
N ALA A 101 4.08 -6.76 20.12
CA ALA A 101 2.77 -6.23 19.74
C ALA A 101 2.87 -5.12 18.66
N ARG A 102 4.08 -4.64 18.33
CA ARG A 102 4.35 -3.60 17.33
C ARG A 102 4.38 -4.20 15.92
N GLN A 103 3.21 -4.45 15.35
CA GLN A 103 3.07 -5.10 14.03
C GLN A 103 2.93 -4.13 12.86
N TYR A 104 2.80 -2.83 13.16
CA TYR A 104 2.59 -1.81 12.16
C TYR A 104 3.67 -0.75 12.29
N SER A 105 4.01 -0.14 11.18
CA SER A 105 4.89 1.01 11.13
C SER A 105 4.27 2.09 10.26
N TRP A 106 4.68 3.32 10.47
CA TRP A 106 4.25 4.44 9.67
C TRP A 106 5.46 5.25 9.20
N MET A 107 5.31 5.86 8.03
CA MET A 107 6.24 6.86 7.49
C MET A 107 5.41 8.00 6.94
N ALA A 108 5.96 9.21 6.91
CA ALA A 108 5.24 10.37 6.40
C ALA A 108 6.06 11.11 5.34
N LEU A 109 5.35 11.65 4.36
CA LEU A 109 5.85 12.59 3.38
C LEU A 109 5.24 13.96 3.67
N CYS A 110 6.07 15.00 3.64
CA CYS A 110 5.65 16.37 3.91
C CYS A 110 5.92 17.25 2.69
N ARG A 111 4.98 18.14 2.36
CA ARG A 111 5.11 19.14 1.30
C ARG A 111 4.49 20.45 1.74
N ARG A 112 5.13 21.57 1.43
CA ARG A 112 4.59 22.90 1.73
C ARG A 112 3.47 23.24 0.74
N MET A 113 2.38 23.83 1.21
CA MET A 113 1.27 24.23 0.32
C MET A 113 1.50 25.57 -0.39
N GLY A 114 2.52 26.33 0.00
CA GLY A 114 2.87 27.61 -0.61
C GLY A 114 4.15 28.17 0.02
N VAL A 115 4.90 29.00 -0.72
CA VAL A 115 6.25 29.47 -0.35
C VAL A 115 6.32 30.06 1.06
N ASP A 116 5.32 30.88 1.44
CA ASP A 116 5.21 31.50 2.76
C ASP A 116 4.08 30.89 3.63
N SER A 117 3.58 29.72 3.23
CA SER A 117 2.49 29.07 3.93
C SER A 117 3.02 28.25 5.10
N ARG A 118 2.38 28.43 6.25
CA ARG A 118 2.52 27.55 7.42
C ARG A 118 1.75 26.23 7.27
N LEU A 119 1.05 26.07 6.15
CA LEU A 119 0.29 24.86 5.84
C LEU A 119 1.19 23.85 5.15
N VAL A 120 1.28 22.68 5.74
CA VAL A 120 2.03 21.54 5.22
C VAL A 120 1.07 20.40 4.97
N GLN A 121 1.07 19.87 3.75
CA GLN A 121 0.40 18.62 3.42
C GLN A 121 1.27 17.47 3.92
N VAL A 122 0.69 16.65 4.79
CA VAL A 122 1.33 15.47 5.35
C VAL A 122 0.60 14.23 4.83
N THR A 123 1.33 13.35 4.17
CA THR A 123 0.85 12.06 3.66
C THR A 123 1.50 10.94 4.46
N VAL A 124 0.71 10.25 5.29
CA VAL A 124 1.17 9.12 6.12
C VAL A 124 0.89 7.80 5.41
N PHE A 125 1.92 6.99 5.29
CA PHE A 125 1.88 5.62 4.80
C PHE A 125 1.93 4.68 6.00
N VAL A 126 0.92 3.83 6.15
CA VAL A 126 0.90 2.82 7.20
C VAL A 126 1.16 1.45 6.59
N GLY A 127 2.26 0.85 7.00
CA GLY A 127 2.70 -0.48 6.58
C GLY A 127 2.56 -1.50 7.69
N ARG A 128 2.36 -2.76 7.32
CA ARG A 128 2.52 -3.91 8.19
C ARG A 128 3.99 -4.30 8.21
N HIS A 129 4.59 -4.27 9.39
CA HIS A 129 5.91 -4.80 9.62
C HIS A 129 5.80 -6.32 9.80
N THR A 130 6.39 -7.07 8.88
CA THR A 130 6.29 -8.55 8.88
C THR A 130 7.64 -9.16 9.19
N GLY A 131 7.88 -9.57 10.43
CA GLY A 131 9.04 -10.39 10.81
C GLY A 131 10.38 -9.63 10.92
N ASN A 132 11.24 -10.09 11.83
CA ASN A 132 12.47 -9.39 12.20
C ASN A 132 13.56 -9.40 11.10
N ASP A 133 13.52 -10.37 10.19
CA ASP A 133 14.52 -10.52 9.12
C ASP A 133 14.04 -9.97 7.77
N THR A 134 12.81 -9.47 7.70
CA THR A 134 12.28 -8.92 6.45
C THR A 134 12.86 -7.55 6.19
N ARG A 135 13.33 -7.37 4.95
CA ARG A 135 13.96 -6.14 4.47
C ARG A 135 13.11 -5.50 3.40
N TYR A 136 13.16 -4.18 3.34
CA TYR A 136 12.43 -3.36 2.38
C TYR A 136 13.40 -2.44 1.65
N TRP A 137 13.09 -2.11 0.41
CA TRP A 137 13.86 -1.14 -0.34
C TRP A 137 13.66 0.26 0.24
N VAL A 138 14.76 0.99 0.39
CA VAL A 138 14.80 2.39 0.83
C VAL A 138 15.75 3.11 -0.10
N ARG A 139 15.37 4.29 -0.59
CA ARG A 139 16.25 5.11 -1.41
C ARG A 139 17.09 6.00 -0.49
N ALA A 140 18.40 5.78 -0.46
CA ALA A 140 19.37 6.63 0.21
C ALA A 140 20.10 7.45 -0.84
N SER A 141 19.71 8.71 -0.99
CA SER A 141 20.14 9.58 -2.11
C SER A 141 19.73 8.96 -3.46
N ASP A 142 20.68 8.47 -4.26
CA ASP A 142 20.44 7.88 -5.59
C ASP A 142 20.51 6.35 -5.59
N ALA A 143 20.96 5.73 -4.49
CA ALA A 143 21.12 4.28 -4.40
C ALA A 143 19.97 3.64 -3.61
N LEU A 144 19.57 2.44 -4.03
CA LEU A 144 18.61 1.62 -3.30
C LEU A 144 19.34 0.74 -2.27
N GLU A 145 18.95 0.90 -1.01
CA GLU A 145 19.44 0.16 0.14
C GLU A 145 18.32 -0.64 0.81
N GLN A 146 18.68 -1.48 1.78
CA GLN A 146 17.73 -2.33 2.51
C GLN A 146 17.48 -1.82 3.93
N GLY A 147 16.26 -1.36 4.19
CA GLY A 147 15.75 -0.96 5.49
C GLY A 147 14.98 -2.07 6.22
N ALA A 148 14.79 -1.88 7.52
CA ALA A 148 13.99 -2.80 8.36
C ALA A 148 12.48 -2.50 8.32
N LEU A 149 12.09 -1.28 7.95
CA LEU A 149 10.71 -0.84 7.91
C LEU A 149 10.28 -0.57 6.46
N PRO A 150 9.00 -0.81 6.12
CA PRO A 150 8.46 -0.39 4.83
C PRO A 150 8.47 1.14 4.74
N ARG A 151 9.04 1.67 3.66
CA ARG A 151 9.15 3.11 3.39
C ARG A 151 8.66 3.44 1.99
N PRO A 152 8.08 4.64 1.77
CA PRO A 152 7.81 5.10 0.42
C PRO A 152 9.13 5.33 -0.31
N VAL A 153 9.21 4.84 -1.55
CA VAL A 153 10.34 4.97 -2.47
C VAL A 153 9.86 5.75 -3.70
N ARG A 154 10.71 6.66 -4.18
CA ARG A 154 10.47 7.37 -5.43
C ARG A 154 10.75 6.46 -6.62
N VAL A 155 9.81 6.45 -7.56
CA VAL A 155 9.86 5.73 -8.82
C VAL A 155 9.47 6.68 -9.94
N THR A 156 10.16 6.58 -11.07
CA THR A 156 9.89 7.40 -12.24
C THR A 156 8.82 6.77 -13.12
N ILE A 157 7.88 7.58 -13.58
CA ILE A 157 6.89 7.18 -14.57
C ILE A 157 6.87 8.13 -15.76
N VAL A 158 6.46 7.58 -16.90
CA VAL A 158 6.27 8.32 -18.15
C VAL A 158 4.92 7.94 -18.74
N ARG A 159 4.24 8.93 -19.30
CA ARG A 159 3.03 8.71 -20.09
C ARG A 159 3.39 8.60 -21.57
N GLU A 160 3.29 7.40 -22.12
CA GLU A 160 3.61 7.13 -23.52
C GLU A 160 2.62 7.82 -24.48
N THR A 161 3.13 8.30 -25.61
CA THR A 161 2.30 8.91 -26.66
C THR A 161 1.30 7.89 -27.21
N GLY A 162 0.01 8.19 -27.11
CA GLY A 162 -1.07 7.31 -27.55
C GLY A 162 -1.56 6.30 -26.50
N ALA A 163 -0.98 6.30 -25.29
CA ALA A 163 -1.55 5.59 -24.16
C ALA A 163 -2.86 6.25 -23.68
N ALA A 164 -3.74 5.45 -23.09
CA ALA A 164 -4.97 5.95 -22.49
C ALA A 164 -4.67 6.95 -21.35
N ASP A 165 -5.66 7.77 -20.99
CA ASP A 165 -5.48 8.78 -19.95
C ASP A 165 -5.19 8.18 -18.57
N ASP A 166 -5.60 6.94 -18.33
CA ASP A 166 -5.40 6.16 -17.11
C ASP A 166 -4.21 5.19 -17.18
N GLU A 167 -3.37 5.29 -18.21
CA GLU A 167 -2.20 4.40 -18.39
C GLU A 167 -0.89 5.16 -18.27
N VAL A 168 0.02 4.60 -17.46
CA VAL A 168 1.39 5.11 -17.29
C VAL A 168 2.39 3.95 -17.35
N SER A 169 3.61 4.24 -17.77
CA SER A 169 4.71 3.28 -17.84
C SER A 169 5.77 3.62 -16.80
N ILE A 170 6.22 2.61 -16.06
CA ILE A 170 7.30 2.74 -15.08
C ILE A 170 8.63 2.74 -15.81
N VAL A 171 9.46 3.72 -15.48
CA VAL A 171 10.83 3.85 -15.97
C VAL A 171 11.75 3.54 -14.82
N ASP A 172 12.65 2.60 -15.05
CA ASP A 172 13.70 2.27 -14.11
C ASP A 172 14.70 3.43 -14.03
N ALA A 173 14.85 4.01 -12.84
CA ALA A 173 15.71 5.17 -12.63
C ALA A 173 17.19 4.81 -12.87
N VAL A 174 17.62 3.59 -12.54
CA VAL A 174 19.01 3.15 -12.66
C VAL A 174 19.09 1.74 -13.24
N ALA A 175 18.92 1.63 -14.57
CA ALA A 175 18.96 0.35 -15.29
C ALA A 175 20.25 -0.50 -15.10
N SER A 176 21.31 0.03 -14.50
CA SER A 176 22.61 -0.63 -14.31
C SER A 176 22.80 -1.28 -12.94
N ASP A 177 21.93 -1.03 -11.95
CA ASP A 177 22.07 -1.58 -10.60
C ASP A 177 21.48 -3.00 -10.47
N GLY A 178 20.74 -3.46 -11.50
CA GLY A 178 20.10 -4.77 -11.55
C GLY A 178 18.82 -4.87 -10.71
N ILE A 179 18.29 -3.74 -10.24
CA ILE A 179 17.06 -3.65 -9.46
C ILE A 179 15.93 -3.24 -10.39
N GLU A 180 14.99 -4.15 -10.62
CA GLU A 180 13.83 -3.86 -11.45
C GLU A 180 12.80 -3.04 -10.66
N GLU A 181 12.89 -1.70 -10.70
CA GLU A 181 11.95 -0.81 -10.00
C GLU A 181 10.48 -1.00 -10.42
N ASN A 182 10.26 -1.51 -11.63
CA ASN A 182 8.92 -1.88 -12.08
C ASN A 182 8.28 -2.96 -11.18
N ALA A 183 9.06 -3.77 -10.46
CA ALA A 183 8.59 -4.79 -9.52
C ALA A 183 8.06 -4.18 -8.21
N PHE A 184 8.35 -2.90 -7.94
CA PHE A 184 7.82 -2.20 -6.77
C PHE A 184 6.33 -1.93 -6.88
N VAL A 185 5.84 -1.83 -8.11
CA VAL A 185 4.44 -1.58 -8.41
C VAL A 185 3.76 -2.87 -8.89
N ASN A 186 2.76 -3.30 -8.12
CA ASN A 186 1.95 -4.48 -8.39
C ASN A 186 0.46 -4.12 -8.41
N ASP A 187 -0.38 -5.06 -8.83
CA ASP A 187 -1.83 -4.89 -8.80
C ASP A 187 -2.32 -4.51 -7.41
N GLY A 188 -3.12 -3.44 -7.34
CA GLY A 188 -3.62 -2.89 -6.09
C GLY A 188 -2.65 -2.02 -5.31
N ALA A 189 -1.44 -1.75 -5.83
CA ALA A 189 -0.52 -0.77 -5.25
C ALA A 189 -1.17 0.63 -5.20
N ILE A 190 -0.75 1.42 -4.21
CA ILE A 190 -1.15 2.81 -4.07
C ILE A 190 0.04 3.68 -4.46
N LEU A 191 -0.20 4.63 -5.34
CA LEU A 191 0.79 5.59 -5.84
C LEU A 191 0.41 6.97 -5.31
N VAL A 192 1.40 7.78 -4.96
CA VAL A 192 1.21 9.19 -4.62
C VAL A 192 2.05 10.03 -5.56
N ASP A 193 1.41 10.91 -6.31
CA ASP A 193 2.10 11.86 -7.18
C ASP A 193 2.91 12.86 -6.35
N ASP A 194 4.21 13.02 -6.68
CA ASP A 194 5.11 13.91 -5.95
C ASP A 194 4.70 15.40 -6.12
N ALA A 195 4.21 15.78 -7.29
CA ALA A 195 3.89 17.18 -7.60
C ALA A 195 2.55 17.60 -6.99
N THR A 196 1.50 16.79 -7.18
CA THR A 196 0.14 17.17 -6.75
C THR A 196 -0.25 16.59 -5.39
N GLY A 197 0.41 15.52 -4.95
CA GLY A 197 -0.01 14.73 -3.81
C GLY A 197 -1.27 13.92 -4.06
N GLN A 198 -1.74 13.80 -5.31
CA GLN A 198 -2.89 12.94 -5.62
C GLN A 198 -2.55 11.46 -5.39
N ILE A 199 -3.52 10.73 -4.85
CA ILE A 199 -3.40 9.31 -4.56
C ILE A 199 -4.11 8.53 -5.68
N TYR A 200 -3.38 7.64 -6.33
CA TYR A 200 -3.87 6.73 -7.37
C TYR A 200 -3.80 5.28 -6.88
N ARG A 201 -4.65 4.44 -7.44
CA ARG A 201 -4.61 2.99 -7.21
C ARG A 201 -4.35 2.28 -8.52
N VAL A 202 -3.39 1.36 -8.52
CA VAL A 202 -3.13 0.49 -9.66
C VAL A 202 -4.23 -0.56 -9.73
N LEU A 203 -4.98 -0.56 -10.82
CA LEU A 203 -6.00 -1.58 -11.10
C LEU A 203 -5.37 -2.85 -11.65
N GLN A 204 -4.45 -2.68 -12.59
CA GLN A 204 -3.84 -3.79 -13.31
C GLN A 204 -2.46 -3.40 -13.84
N ARG A 205 -1.53 -4.34 -13.78
CA ARG A 205 -0.27 -4.32 -14.50
C ARG A 205 -0.38 -5.17 -15.76
N TYR A 206 0.05 -4.63 -16.89
CA TYR A 206 0.07 -5.37 -18.15
C TYR A 206 1.18 -6.43 -18.15
N SER A 207 0.93 -7.56 -18.79
CA SER A 207 1.95 -8.62 -18.96
C SER A 207 2.96 -8.27 -20.07
N ASP A 208 2.51 -7.49 -21.07
CA ASP A 208 3.31 -7.03 -22.19
C ASP A 208 2.76 -5.67 -22.70
N PRO A 209 3.49 -4.56 -22.58
CA PRO A 209 4.80 -4.45 -21.92
C PRO A 209 4.65 -4.48 -20.39
N SER A 210 5.59 -5.15 -19.71
CA SER A 210 5.52 -5.42 -18.25
C SER A 210 5.72 -4.19 -17.36
N ASN A 211 6.08 -3.04 -17.93
CA ASN A 211 6.26 -1.78 -17.22
C ASN A 211 5.01 -0.90 -17.25
N ARG A 212 3.97 -1.27 -18.01
CA ARG A 212 2.74 -0.49 -18.11
C ARG A 212 1.74 -0.88 -17.03
N ILE A 213 1.12 0.14 -16.44
CA ILE A 213 0.09 -0.01 -15.42
C ILE A 213 -1.14 0.82 -15.77
N GLN A 214 -2.30 0.31 -15.36
CA GLN A 214 -3.59 1.00 -15.44
C GLN A 214 -3.98 1.52 -14.05
N LEU A 215 -4.40 2.78 -13.99
CA LEU A 215 -4.82 3.48 -12.79
C LEU A 215 -6.34 3.44 -12.60
N ASP A 216 -6.79 3.78 -11.40
CA ASP A 216 -8.21 3.88 -11.05
C ASP A 216 -8.92 5.08 -11.70
N ARG A 217 -8.14 6.06 -12.18
CA ARG A 217 -8.61 7.31 -12.78
C ARG A 217 -7.56 7.87 -13.75
N PRO A 218 -7.94 8.84 -14.62
CA PRO A 218 -6.99 9.56 -15.47
C PRO A 218 -5.81 10.15 -14.69
N TRP A 219 -4.61 10.06 -15.26
CA TRP A 219 -3.40 10.68 -14.73
C TRP A 219 -3.39 12.19 -15.01
N ASP A 220 -3.40 12.98 -13.93
CA ASP A 220 -3.37 14.45 -14.00
C ASP A 220 -1.97 15.04 -13.69
N GLY A 221 -0.98 14.20 -13.35
CA GLY A 221 0.30 14.64 -12.79
C GLY A 221 1.39 15.04 -13.79
N GLY A 222 1.12 15.04 -15.10
CA GLY A 222 2.14 15.40 -16.10
C GLY A 222 1.62 15.46 -17.54
N GLU A 223 2.33 16.19 -18.41
CA GLU A 223 1.92 16.38 -19.81
C GLU A 223 2.08 15.11 -20.67
N ILE A 224 1.17 14.95 -21.62
CA ILE A 224 1.17 13.87 -22.62
C ILE A 224 2.30 14.09 -23.63
N GLY A 225 3.18 13.09 -23.80
CA GLY A 225 4.19 13.09 -24.86
C GLY A 225 5.43 13.96 -24.59
N GLY A 226 5.59 14.45 -23.36
CA GLY A 226 6.86 15.03 -22.91
C GLY A 226 7.82 13.94 -22.45
N SER A 227 9.12 14.11 -22.71
CA SER A 227 10.20 13.41 -22.02
C SER A 227 10.33 13.82 -20.55
N ALA A 228 9.25 14.36 -19.96
CA ALA A 228 9.20 14.83 -18.59
C ALA A 228 8.89 13.61 -17.71
N GLU A 229 9.96 12.95 -17.29
CA GLU A 229 9.95 11.98 -16.21
C GLU A 229 9.23 12.59 -15.00
N THR A 230 8.15 11.95 -14.57
CA THR A 230 7.40 12.37 -13.38
C THR A 230 7.67 11.40 -12.25
N GLU A 231 7.87 11.92 -11.04
CA GLU A 231 8.15 11.11 -9.87
C GLU A 231 6.85 10.76 -9.13
N ILE A 232 6.75 9.50 -8.73
CA ILE A 232 5.70 9.00 -7.85
C ILE A 232 6.31 8.31 -6.64
N TRP A 233 5.55 8.27 -5.55
CA TRP A 233 5.89 7.50 -4.36
C TRP A 233 5.07 6.23 -4.27
N VAL A 234 5.76 5.12 -4.04
CA VAL A 234 5.16 3.81 -3.80
C VAL A 234 5.85 3.14 -2.62
N VAL A 235 5.11 2.34 -1.84
CA VAL A 235 5.73 1.47 -0.83
C VAL A 235 5.97 0.11 -1.47
N PRO A 236 7.23 -0.27 -1.72
CA PRO A 236 7.55 -1.53 -2.39
C PRO A 236 7.22 -2.74 -1.52
N PRO A 237 7.06 -3.94 -2.13
CA PRO A 237 7.04 -5.19 -1.38
C PRO A 237 8.39 -5.43 -0.68
N SER A 238 8.45 -6.44 0.17
CA SER A 238 9.73 -6.84 0.76
C SER A 238 10.71 -7.30 -0.31
N VAL A 239 12.02 -7.22 -0.03
CA VAL A 239 13.09 -7.67 -0.92
C VAL A 239 12.94 -9.16 -1.27
N ALA A 240 12.45 -9.97 -0.34
CA ALA A 240 12.16 -11.40 -0.55
C ALA A 240 10.85 -11.65 -1.33
N GLY A 241 10.15 -10.60 -1.76
CA GLY A 241 8.84 -10.66 -2.39
C GLY A 241 7.69 -10.78 -1.40
N GLY A 242 6.52 -11.21 -1.90
CA GLY A 242 5.32 -11.47 -1.10
C GLY A 242 4.28 -10.36 -1.14
N ARG A 243 3.40 -10.35 -0.13
CA ARG A 243 2.30 -9.38 -0.02
C ARG A 243 2.85 -7.97 0.18
N SER A 244 2.26 -6.97 -0.48
CA SER A 244 2.58 -5.56 -0.21
C SER A 244 2.40 -5.25 1.28
N PRO A 245 3.40 -4.62 1.93
CA PRO A 245 3.30 -4.26 3.33
C PRO A 245 2.31 -3.10 3.54
N LEU A 246 2.01 -2.30 2.50
CA LEU A 246 1.16 -1.13 2.63
C LEU A 246 -0.29 -1.54 2.99
N VAL A 247 -0.81 -0.96 4.06
CA VAL A 247 -2.19 -1.17 4.52
C VAL A 247 -3.08 0.00 4.11
N GLY A 248 -2.56 1.23 4.19
CA GLY A 248 -3.31 2.44 3.84
C GLY A 248 -2.42 3.68 3.74
N VAL A 249 -2.94 4.68 3.02
CA VAL A 249 -2.34 6.02 2.88
C VAL A 249 -3.38 7.04 3.33
N TYR A 250 -2.96 7.96 4.18
CA TYR A 250 -3.82 8.97 4.80
C TYR A 250 -3.19 10.34 4.62
N GLN A 251 -4.02 11.36 4.35
CA GLN A 251 -3.55 12.71 4.11
C GLN A 251 -4.22 13.71 5.04
N GLN A 252 -3.42 14.63 5.55
CA GLN A 252 -3.92 15.76 6.34
C GLN A 252 -3.11 17.01 6.04
N VAL A 253 -3.80 18.15 5.91
CA VAL A 253 -3.15 19.46 5.92
C VAL A 253 -3.03 19.92 7.36
N MET A 254 -1.80 20.22 7.76
CA MET A 254 -1.47 20.68 9.11
C MET A 254 -0.92 22.09 9.09
N ARG A 255 -1.02 22.78 10.23
CA ARG A 255 -0.45 24.11 10.43
C ARG A 255 0.63 24.04 11.50
N PHE A 256 1.80 24.59 11.18
CA PHE A 256 2.94 24.72 12.09
C PHE A 256 3.25 26.19 12.43
#